data_AF-A0A925FLS5-F1
#
_entry.id   AF-A0A925FLS5-F1
#
_cell.length_a   1.000
_cell.length_b   1.000
_cell.length_c   1.000
_cell.angle_alpha   90.00
_cell.angle_beta   90.00
_cell.angle_gamma   90.00
#
_symmetry.space_group_name_H-M   'P 1'
#
loop_
_entity.id
_entity.type
_entity.pdbx_description
1 polymer ?
#
loop_
_entity_poly.entity_id
_entity_poly.type
_entity_poly.pdbx_seq_one_letter_code
_entity_poly.pdbx_strand_id
1 'polypeptide(L)' 'MLNGLLAIVSLVLTAGSFYFYTTSNDNKMYFGAAIVFLILTLVFGGLFLSGRMNKTEDIHITE' A
#
# COMPACT_ATOMS: atom_id res chain seq x y z
N MET A 1 -1.97 13.22 -1.89
CA MET A 1 -1.47 12.56 -3.11
C MET A 1 -0.23 11.71 -2.83
N LEU A 2 0.74 12.20 -2.06
CA LEU A 2 1.95 11.46 -1.68
C LEU A 2 1.69 10.05 -1.13
N ASN A 3 0.78 9.89 -0.15
CA ASN A 3 0.43 8.57 0.41
C ASN A 3 -0.12 7.60 -0.65
N GLY A 4 -0.88 8.09 -1.63
CA GLY A 4 -1.38 7.26 -2.72
C GLY A 4 -0.26 6.79 -3.65
N LEU A 5 0.72 7.66 -3.93
CA LEU A 5 1.91 7.29 -4.70
C LEU A 5 2.77 6.26 -3.94
N LEU A 6 2.98 6.46 -2.63
CA LEU A 6 3.72 5.51 -1.78
C LEU A 6 3.00 4.15 -1.68
N ALA A 7 1.67 4.14 -1.64
CA ALA A 7 0.87 2.92 -1.68
C ALA A 7 1.06 2.15 -3.00
N ILE A 8 1.09 2.85 -4.14
CA ILE A 8 1.32 2.22 -5.45
C ILE A 8 2.75 1.69 -5.57
N VAL A 9 3.75 2.48 -5.16
CA VAL A 9 5.16 2.04 -5.21
C VAL A 9 5.38 0.83 -4.31
N SER A 10 4.84 0.83 -3.09
CA SER A 10 4.92 -0.34 -2.19
C SER A 10 4.18 -1.55 -2.77
N LEU A 11 3.08 -1.37 -3.49
CA LEU A 11 2.38 -2.47 -4.16
C LEU A 11 3.25 -3.09 -5.27
N VAL A 12 3.92 -2.26 -6.07
CA VAL A 12 4.85 -2.74 -7.11
C VAL A 12 6.03 -3.49 -6.49
N LEU A 13 6.61 -2.98 -5.40
CA LEU A 13 7.69 -3.64 -4.67
C LEU A 13 7.26 -4.96 -4.04
N THR A 14 6.01 -5.04 -3.55
CA THR A 14 5.39 -6.28 -3.06
C THR A 14 5.31 -7.31 -4.17
N ALA A 15 4.73 -6.92 -5.32
CA ALA A 15 4.57 -7.81 -6.48
C ALA A 15 5.92 -8.28 -7.01
N GLY A 16 6.90 -7.38 -7.13
CA GLY A 16 8.27 -7.70 -7.55
C GLY A 16 8.95 -8.67 -6.58
N SER A 17 8.90 -8.38 -5.28
CA SER A 17 9.51 -9.24 -4.25
C SER A 17 8.85 -10.63 -4.22
N PHE A 18 7.53 -10.69 -4.35
CA PHE A 18 6.81 -11.97 -4.40
C PHE A 18 7.14 -12.76 -5.68
N TYR A 19 7.22 -12.10 -6.84
CA TYR A 19 7.65 -12.75 -8.08
C TYR A 19 9.07 -13.33 -7.97
N PHE A 20 10.01 -12.56 -7.42
CA PHE A 20 11.37 -13.06 -7.17
C PHE A 20 11.38 -14.22 -6.17
N TYR A 21 10.55 -14.18 -5.12
CA TYR A 21 10.40 -15.31 -4.21
C TYR A 21 9.96 -16.59 -4.95
N THR A 22 8.93 -16.51 -5.81
CA THR A 22 8.44 -17.67 -6.57
C THR A 22 9.45 -18.21 -7.60
N THR A 23 10.37 -17.37 -8.06
CA THR A 23 11.38 -17.74 -9.06
C THR A 23 12.70 -18.20 -8.43
N SER A 24 12.95 -17.85 -7.17
CA SER A 24 14.26 -18.02 -6.52
C SER A 24 14.20 -19.05 -5.40
N ASN A 25 14.11 -20.36 -5.71
CA ASN A 25 14.35 -21.50 -4.80
C ASN A 25 14.11 -21.22 -3.29
N ASP A 26 12.91 -20.76 -2.93
CA ASP A 26 12.52 -20.44 -1.54
C ASP A 26 13.46 -19.46 -0.79
N ASN A 27 13.96 -18.43 -1.47
CA ASN A 27 14.72 -17.38 -0.83
C ASN A 27 13.83 -16.56 0.13
N LYS A 28 13.93 -16.92 1.42
CA LYS A 28 13.16 -16.36 2.54
C LYS A 28 13.32 -14.84 2.68
N MET A 29 14.39 -14.24 2.15
CA MET A 29 14.54 -12.78 2.15
C MET A 29 13.50 -12.10 1.26
N TYR A 30 13.21 -12.64 0.07
CA TYR A 30 12.21 -12.05 -0.82
C TYR A 30 10.78 -12.22 -0.26
N PHE A 31 10.51 -13.33 0.42
CA PHE A 31 9.25 -13.52 1.13
C PHE A 31 9.08 -12.50 2.27
N GLY A 32 10.12 -12.29 3.09
CA GLY A 32 10.12 -11.29 4.13
C GLY A 32 9.91 -9.87 3.59
N ALA A 33 10.61 -9.52 2.51
CA ALA A 33 10.45 -8.23 1.83
C ALA A 33 9.02 -8.03 1.29
N ALA A 34 8.42 -9.07 0.68
CA ALA A 34 7.05 -9.01 0.19
C ALA A 34 6.04 -8.72 1.30
N ILE A 35 6.18 -9.36 2.47
CA ILE A 35 5.30 -9.10 3.62
C ILE A 35 5.44 -7.65 4.11
N VAL A 36 6.67 -7.15 4.25
CA VAL A 36 6.92 -5.78 4.71
C VAL A 36 6.31 -4.77 3.74
N PHE A 37 6.53 -4.93 2.44
CA PHE A 37 5.95 -4.02 1.44
C PHE A 37 4.43 -4.11 1.39
N LEU A 38 3.84 -5.28 1.59
CA LEU A 38 2.39 -5.46 1.64
C LEU A 38 1.78 -4.67 2.81
N ILE A 39 2.40 -4.71 3.99
CA ILE A 39 1.96 -3.93 5.15
C ILE A 39 2.05 -2.43 4.84
N LEU A 40 3.14 -1.98 4.22
CA LEU A 40 3.29 -0.57 3.82
C LEU A 40 2.21 -0.15 2.81
N THR A 41 1.83 -1.02 1.87
CA THR A 41 0.73 -0.75 0.95
C THR A 41 -0.59 -0.56 1.68
N LEU A 42 -0.89 -1.41 2.67
CA LEU A 42 -2.11 -1.28 3.48
C LEU A 42 -2.11 0.01 4.31
N VAL A 43 -0.99 0.35 4.95
CA VAL A 43 -0.86 1.58 5.76
C VAL A 43 -1.01 2.82 4.88
N PHE A 44 -0.22 2.95 3.82
CA PHE A 44 -0.28 4.13 2.96
C PHE A 44 -1.57 4.21 2.15
N GLY A 45 -2.12 3.07 1.73
CA GLY A 45 -3.41 2.98 1.06
C GLY A 45 -4.55 3.40 1.99
N GLY A 46 -4.56 2.89 3.22
CA GLY A 46 -5.51 3.27 4.26
C GLY A 46 -5.45 4.75 4.59
N LEU A 47 -4.25 5.31 4.80
CA LEU A 47 -4.06 6.74 5.02
C LEU A 47 -4.50 7.60 3.83
N PHE A 48 -4.27 7.13 2.60
CA PHE A 48 -4.71 7.82 1.39
C PHE A 48 -6.23 7.87 1.26
N LEU A 49 -6.91 6.75 1.54
CA LEU A 49 -8.36 6.64 1.49
C LEU A 49 -9.04 7.38 2.64
N SER A 50 -8.49 7.30 3.86
CA SER A 50 -9.01 8.00 5.04
C SER A 50 -9.06 9.52 4.82
N GLY A 51 -7.99 10.12 4.27
CA GLY A 51 -7.96 11.55 3.95
C GLY A 51 -8.91 11.98 2.81
N ARG A 52 -9.47 11.02 2.06
CA ARG A 52 -10.48 11.26 1.02
C ARG A 52 -11.90 11.10 1.57
N MET A 53 -12.13 10.07 2.37
CA MET A 53 -13.44 9.82 3.02
C MET A 53 -13.82 10.96 3.99
N ASN A 54 -12.86 11.56 4.69
CA ASN A 54 -13.12 12.66 5.61
C ASN A 54 -13.62 13.95 4.93
N LYS A 55 -13.40 14.11 3.61
CA LYS A 55 -13.85 15.30 2.87
C LYS A 55 -15.26 15.18 2.32
N THR A 56 -15.83 13.98 2.32
CA THR A 56 -17.19 13.70 1.85
C THR A 56 -18.25 13.90 2.92
N GLU A 57 -17.85 13.94 4.20
CA GLU A 57 -18.76 14.12 5.35
C GLU A 57 -18.96 15.61 5.71
N ASP A 58 -18.03 16.50 5.34
CA ASP A 58 -18.14 17.97 5.54
C ASP A 58 -18.91 18.67 4.40
N ILE A 59 -19.95 18.03 3.85
CA ILE A 59 -21.00 18.77 3.16
C ILE A 59 -21.75 19.48 4.27
N HIS A 60 -21.34 20.72 4.50
CA HIS A 60 -22.04 21.65 5.35
C HIS A 60 -23.50 21.66 4.89
N ILE A 61 -24.37 21.05 5.69
CA ILE A 61 -25.77 21.41 5.77
C ILE A 61 -25.75 22.83 6.35
N THR A 62 -25.42 23.81 5.52
CA THR A 62 -25.84 25.18 5.71
C THR A 62 -27.31 25.21 5.33
N GLU A 63 -28.16 25.00 6.34
CA GLU A 63 -29.39 25.79 6.42
C GLU A 63 -29.05 27.28 6.59
#